data_AF-A0A6H5HZJ6-F1
#
_entry.id   AF-A0A6H5HZJ6-F1
#
_cell.length_a   1.000
_cell.length_b   1.000
_cell.length_c   1.000
_cell.angle_alpha   90.00
_cell.angle_beta   90.00
_cell.angle_gamma   90.00
#
_symmetry.space_group_name_H-M   'P 1'
#
loop_
_entity.id
_entity.type
_entity.pdbx_description
1 polymer ?
#
loop_
_entity_poly.entity_id
_entity_poly.type
_entity_poly.pdbx_seq_one_letter_code
_entity_poly.pdbx_strand_id
1 'polypeptide(L)'
;MEIYDPDEDEVIDTEIFADLDPTAWNPRDYEDVNTFFHRVDSDQIIYEEKKKCKFIGKYVMGDLLGEGSYGKVKEMLDSVTLCRRAVKILKKKKLRRIPNGESNVQR
;
A
#
# COMPACT_ATOMS: atom_id res chain seq x y z
N MET A 1 -21.21 -7.68 -31.19
CA MET A 1 -20.30 -7.97 -30.07
C MET A 1 -19.62 -9.26 -30.46
N GLU A 2 -18.42 -9.15 -31.02
CA GLU A 2 -17.62 -10.33 -31.36
C GLU A 2 -17.24 -11.00 -30.04
N ILE A 3 -17.48 -12.31 -29.98
CA ILE A 3 -17.18 -13.12 -28.81
C ILE A 3 -15.67 -13.37 -28.90
N TYR A 4 -14.92 -12.85 -27.95
CA TYR A 4 -13.50 -13.17 -27.81
C TYR A 4 -13.40 -14.67 -27.51
N ASP A 5 -12.82 -15.43 -28.45
CA ASP A 5 -12.48 -16.83 -28.27
C ASP A 5 -11.04 -16.91 -27.77
N PRO A 6 -10.79 -17.20 -26.48
CA PRO A 6 -9.45 -17.24 -25.90
C PRO A 6 -8.58 -18.37 -26.47
N ASP A 7 -9.15 -19.32 -27.20
CA ASP A 7 -8.43 -20.47 -27.72
C ASP A 7 -7.76 -20.21 -29.10
N GLU A 8 -7.98 -19.06 -29.74
CA GLU A 8 -7.41 -18.75 -31.07
C GLU A 8 -5.97 -18.21 -31.05
N ASP A 9 -5.44 -17.70 -29.93
CA ASP A 9 -4.18 -16.92 -29.91
C ASP A 9 -3.11 -17.37 -28.88
N GLU A 10 -3.16 -18.59 -28.34
CA GLU A 10 -2.06 -19.12 -27.51
C GLU A 10 -1.45 -20.40 -28.08
N VAL A 11 -0.74 -20.27 -29.20
CA VAL A 11 0.29 -21.25 -29.56
C VAL A 11 1.45 -21.01 -28.60
N ILE A 12 1.44 -21.73 -27.47
CA ILE A 12 2.58 -21.76 -26.55
C ILE A 12 3.76 -22.32 -27.33
N ASP A 13 4.75 -21.46 -27.61
CA ASP A 13 5.99 -21.87 -28.26
C ASP A 13 6.74 -22.80 -27.31
N THR A 14 6.55 -24.11 -27.53
CA THR A 14 7.11 -25.18 -26.69
C THR A 14 8.64 -25.20 -26.74
N GLU A 15 9.26 -24.55 -27.73
CA GLU A 15 10.72 -24.41 -27.81
C GLU A 15 11.27 -23.45 -26.75
N ILE A 16 10.48 -22.49 -26.25
CA ILE A 16 10.89 -21.56 -25.18
C ILE A 16 11.11 -22.28 -23.85
N PHE A 17 10.50 -23.44 -23.66
CA PHE A 17 10.58 -24.23 -22.43
C PHE A 17 11.37 -25.53 -22.59
N ALA A 18 12.03 -25.74 -23.74
CA ALA A 18 12.70 -27.00 -24.06
C ALA A 18 13.92 -27.30 -23.17
N ASP A 19 14.52 -26.27 -22.58
CA ASP A 19 15.67 -26.31 -21.67
C ASP A 19 15.28 -26.24 -20.18
N LEU A 20 14.00 -26.06 -19.86
CA LEU A 20 13.49 -26.26 -18.51
C LEU A 20 13.41 -27.76 -18.24
N ASP A 21 14.35 -28.28 -17.45
CA ASP A 21 14.17 -29.53 -16.74
C ASP A 21 12.88 -29.38 -15.90
N PRO A 22 11.78 -30.08 -16.24
CA PRO A 22 10.58 -30.02 -15.45
C PRO A 22 10.99 -30.70 -14.16
N THR A 23 11.40 -29.89 -13.18
CA THR A 23 11.89 -30.34 -11.89
C THR A 23 10.85 -31.31 -11.40
N ALA A 24 11.14 -32.60 -11.55
CA ALA A 24 10.12 -33.61 -11.44
C ALA A 24 9.70 -33.51 -9.98
N TRP A 25 8.47 -33.08 -9.74
CA TRP A 25 7.93 -32.94 -8.40
C TRP A 25 8.07 -34.31 -7.73
N ASN A 26 9.16 -34.49 -6.99
CA ASN A 26 9.45 -35.72 -6.31
C ASN A 26 8.60 -35.66 -5.04
N PRO A 27 7.61 -36.56 -4.88
CA PRO A 27 6.76 -36.55 -3.69
C PRO A 27 7.55 -36.69 -2.38
N ARG A 28 8.81 -37.18 -2.46
CA ARG A 28 9.71 -37.28 -1.31
C ARG A 28 10.37 -35.95 -0.91
N ASP A 29 10.40 -34.94 -1.79
CA ASP A 29 10.95 -33.62 -1.44
C ASP A 29 10.06 -32.88 -0.44
N TYR A 30 8.79 -33.29 -0.26
CA TYR A 30 7.87 -32.72 0.72
C TYR A 30 8.10 -33.23 2.15
N GLU A 31 8.73 -34.39 2.32
CA GLU A 31 8.96 -34.98 3.66
C GLU A 31 9.97 -34.14 4.46
N ASP A 32 10.93 -33.50 3.79
CA ASP A 32 11.89 -32.56 4.41
C ASP A 32 11.32 -31.13 4.60
N VAL A 33 10.26 -30.77 3.87
CA VAL A 33 9.64 -29.44 3.94
C VAL A 33 8.64 -29.36 5.10
N ASN A 34 8.04 -30.50 5.46
CA ASN A 34 7.04 -30.60 6.52
C ASN A 34 7.62 -30.37 7.93
N THR A 35 8.94 -30.40 8.08
CA THR A 35 9.66 -30.09 9.33
C THR A 35 10.11 -28.63 9.43
N PHE A 36 10.05 -27.85 8.35
CA PHE A 36 10.51 -26.45 8.35
C PHE A 36 9.38 -25.44 8.61
N PHE A 37 8.15 -25.77 8.21
CA PHE A 37 7.00 -24.89 8.37
C PHE A 37 6.15 -25.32 9.56
N HIS A 38 6.14 -24.51 10.62
CA HIS A 38 5.21 -24.69 11.72
C HIS A 38 3.79 -24.37 11.24
N ARG A 39 2.95 -25.40 11.03
CA ARG A 39 1.52 -25.22 10.79
C ARG A 39 0.90 -24.57 12.03
N VAL A 40 0.30 -23.39 11.88
CA VAL A 40 -0.43 -22.70 12.95
C VAL A 40 -1.89 -22.63 12.52
N ASP A 41 -2.80 -23.05 13.39
CA ASP A 41 -4.24 -22.93 13.13
C ASP A 41 -4.64 -21.44 13.17
N SER A 42 -5.57 -21.03 12.30
CA SER A 42 -5.94 -19.61 12.13
C SER A 42 -6.45 -18.93 13.42
N ASP A 43 -6.95 -19.71 14.38
CA ASP A 43 -7.40 -19.26 15.70
C ASP A 43 -6.25 -19.02 16.69
N GLN A 44 -5.10 -19.65 16.48
CA GLN A 44 -3.87 -19.45 17.25
C GLN A 44 -3.05 -18.25 16.74
N ILE A 45 -3.37 -17.71 15.57
CA ILE A 45 -2.73 -16.52 15.02
C ILE A 45 -3.28 -15.27 15.71
N ILE A 46 -2.53 -14.74 16.67
CA ILE A 46 -2.81 -13.44 17.28
C ILE A 46 -2.33 -12.35 16.30
N TYR A 47 -3.25 -11.81 15.51
CA TYR A 47 -2.95 -10.64 14.68
C TYR A 47 -2.79 -9.40 15.58
N GLU A 48 -1.70 -8.65 15.39
CA GLU A 48 -1.56 -7.33 16.01
C GLU A 48 -2.72 -6.44 15.53
N GLU A 49 -3.40 -5.77 16.46
CA GLU A 49 -4.44 -4.80 16.10
C GLU A 49 -3.82 -3.72 15.21
N LYS A 50 -4.22 -3.71 13.94
CA LYS A 50 -3.76 -2.68 13.00
C LYS A 50 -4.13 -1.30 13.55
N LYS A 51 -3.15 -0.39 13.58
CA LYS A 51 -3.38 1.01 13.98
C LYS A 51 -4.53 1.59 13.16
N LYS A 52 -5.59 2.02 13.85
CA LYS A 52 -6.74 2.66 13.21
C LYS A 52 -6.26 3.89 12.44
N CYS A 53 -6.54 3.91 11.13
CA CYS A 53 -6.21 5.05 10.30
C CYS A 53 -7.11 6.25 10.65
N LYS A 54 -6.53 7.45 10.66
CA LYS A 54 -7.26 8.66 11.01
C LYS A 54 -7.89 9.27 9.76
N PHE A 55 -9.22 9.34 9.73
CA PHE A 55 -9.95 10.06 8.69
C PHE A 55 -10.16 11.53 9.06
N ILE A 56 -10.05 12.41 8.06
CA ILE A 56 -10.50 13.82 8.11
C ILE A 56 -11.38 14.04 6.87
N GLY A 57 -12.70 14.00 7.07
CA GLY A 57 -13.64 13.96 5.95
C GLY A 57 -13.37 12.73 5.07
N LYS A 58 -13.19 12.96 3.76
CA LYS A 58 -12.84 11.91 2.78
C LYS A 58 -11.34 11.58 2.68
N TYR A 59 -10.50 12.15 3.54
CA TYR A 59 -9.05 11.94 3.45
C TYR A 59 -8.54 11.07 4.58
N VAL A 60 -7.67 10.12 4.25
CA VAL A 60 -6.92 9.31 5.23
C VAL A 60 -5.59 10.02 5.52
N MET A 61 -5.32 10.30 6.80
CA MET A 61 -4.04 10.87 7.25
C MET A 61 -2.92 9.86 7.17
N GLY A 62 -1.84 10.26 6.49
CA GLY A 62 -0.56 9.57 6.47
C GLY A 62 0.52 10.29 7.28
N ASP A 63 1.75 10.09 6.84
CA ASP A 63 2.96 10.48 7.56
C ASP A 63 3.30 11.97 7.42
N LEU A 64 4.29 12.41 8.20
CA LEU A 64 4.84 13.76 8.12
C LEU A 64 5.76 13.86 6.90
N LEU A 65 5.45 14.78 5.98
CA LEU A 65 6.28 15.05 4.81
C LEU A 65 7.31 16.14 5.08
N GLY A 66 7.01 17.08 5.98
CA GLY A 66 7.96 18.14 6.34
C GLY A 66 7.42 19.15 7.33
N GLU A 67 8.30 20.00 7.83
CA GLU A 67 7.98 21.09 8.74
C GLU A 67 8.50 22.43 8.21
N GLY A 68 7.71 23.49 8.39
CA GLY A 68 8.09 24.85 8.02
C GLY A 68 7.66 25.87 9.07
N SER A 69 7.98 27.14 8.84
CA SER A 69 7.65 28.25 9.74
C SER A 69 6.15 28.32 10.06
N TYR A 70 5.31 28.21 9.04
CA TYR A 70 3.85 28.33 9.17
C TYR A 70 3.16 27.09 9.75
N GLY A 71 3.76 25.90 9.64
CA GLY A 71 3.10 24.66 10.05
C GLY A 71 3.83 23.40 9.62
N LYS A 72 3.13 22.26 9.67
CA LYS A 72 3.64 20.97 9.23
C LYS A 72 2.90 20.50 7.99
N VAL A 73 3.54 19.71 7.15
CA VAL A 73 2.94 19.12 5.95
C VAL A 73 2.84 17.61 6.18
N LYS A 74 1.66 17.04 5.97
CA LYS A 74 1.41 15.60 6.06
C LYS A 74 0.89 15.05 4.74
N GLU A 75 1.19 13.78 4.50
CA GLU A 75 0.56 13.01 3.43
C GLU A 75 -0.91 12.77 3.76
N MET A 76 -1.73 12.80 2.73
CA MET A 76 -3.16 12.48 2.77
C MET A 76 -3.51 11.65 1.56
N LEU A 77 -4.30 10.59 1.74
CA LEU A 77 -4.88 9.81 0.66
C LEU A 77 -6.35 10.20 0.48
N ASP A 78 -6.76 10.60 -0.71
CA ASP A 78 -8.18 10.81 -1.05
C ASP A 78 -8.88 9.44 -1.17
N SER A 79 -9.88 9.18 -0.33
CA SER A 79 -10.54 7.86 -0.28
C SER A 79 -11.40 7.55 -1.51
N VAL A 80 -11.71 8.55 -2.35
CA VAL A 80 -12.53 8.38 -3.55
C VAL A 80 -11.64 8.24 -4.79
N THR A 81 -10.65 9.13 -4.94
CA THR A 81 -9.78 9.16 -6.13
C THR A 81 -8.48 8.38 -5.96
N LEU A 82 -8.19 7.89 -4.74
CA LEU A 82 -6.94 7.22 -4.36
C LEU A 82 -5.67 8.03 -4.65
N CYS A 83 -5.82 9.34 -4.85
CA CYS A 83 -4.70 10.23 -5.11
C CYS A 83 -4.04 10.66 -3.79
N ARG A 84 -2.71 10.60 -3.75
CA ARG A 84 -1.90 11.15 -2.66
C ARG A 84 -1.83 12.67 -2.78
N ARG A 85 -1.96 13.35 -1.65
CA ARG A 85 -1.95 14.81 -1.53
C ARG A 85 -1.13 15.22 -0.34
N ALA A 86 -0.52 16.40 -0.42
CA ALA A 86 0.15 17.02 0.72
C ALA A 86 -0.80 18.06 1.35
N VAL A 87 -1.00 18.00 2.67
CA VAL A 87 -1.81 18.98 3.39
C VAL A 87 -0.95 19.73 4.39
N LYS A 88 -0.94 21.06 4.26
CA LYS A 88 -0.29 21.97 5.19
C LYS A 88 -1.21 22.27 6.37
N ILE A 89 -0.82 21.82 7.55
CA ILE A 89 -1.55 21.97 8.80
C ILE A 89 -0.99 23.17 9.55
N LEU A 90 -1.79 24.23 9.64
CA LEU A 90 -1.47 25.49 10.30
C LEU A 90 -2.07 25.51 11.70
N LYS A 91 -1.30 25.97 12.70
CA LYS A 91 -1.80 26.17 14.07
C LYS A 91 -1.92 27.66 14.36
N LYS A 92 -3.07 28.13 14.85
CA LYS A 92 -3.29 29.54 15.23
C LYS A 92 -2.17 30.10 16.13
N LYS A 93 -1.75 29.32 17.14
CA LYS A 93 -0.64 29.69 18.04
C LYS A 93 0.70 29.91 17.31
N LYS A 94 0.97 29.16 16.23
CA LYS A 94 2.20 29.32 15.43
C LYS A 94 2.08 30.53 14.49
N LEU A 95 0.91 30.73 13.86
CA LEU A 95 0.63 31.88 12.99
C LEU A 95 0.77 33.22 13.73
N ARG A 96 0.26 33.34 14.97
CA ARG A 96 0.37 34.56 15.77
C ARG A 96 1.82 34.99 16.07
N ARG A 97 2.78 34.07 16.01
CA ARG A 97 4.21 34.39 16.24
C ARG A 97 4.90 34.91 14.98
N ILE A 98 4.29 34.76 13.81
CA ILE A 98 4.86 35.16 12.53
C ILE A 98 4.28 36.54 12.19
N PRO A 99 5.11 37.53 11.83
CA PRO A 99 4.61 38.82 11.34
C PRO A 99 3.60 38.62 10.20
N ASN A 100 2.42 39.23 10.32
CA ASN A 100 1.30 39.07 9.38
C ASN A 100 0.85 37.62 9.14
N GLY A 101 1.16 36.70 10.07
CA GLY A 101 0.99 35.26 9.86
C GLY A 101 -0.45 34.81 9.60
N GLU A 102 -1.43 35.39 10.29
CA GLU A 102 -2.85 35.07 10.05
C GLU A 102 -3.37 35.69 8.76
N SER A 103 -3.02 36.95 8.48
CA SER A 103 -3.43 37.66 7.26
C SER A 103 -2.90 36.98 6.00
N ASN A 104 -1.63 36.56 6.01
CA ASN A 104 -0.98 35.89 4.87
C ASN A 104 -1.61 34.52 4.51
N VAL A 105 -2.40 33.93 5.41
CA VAL A 105 -3.05 32.62 5.20
C VAL A 105 -4.50 32.77 4.74
N GLN A 106 -5.12 33.93 4.97
CA GLN A 106 -6.51 34.20 4.56
C GLN A 106 -6.61 34.68 3.11
N ARG A 107 -5.50 35.08 2.51
CA ARG A 107 -5.40 35.57 1.13
C ARG A 107 -5.24 34.42 0.15
#